data_AF-A0A8C3LF02-F1
#
_entry.id   AF-A0A8C3LF02-F1
#
_cell.length_a   1.000
_cell.length_b   1.000
_cell.length_c   1.000
_cell.angle_alpha   90.00
_cell.angle_beta   90.00
_cell.angle_gamma   90.00
#
_symmetry.space_group_name_H-M   'P 1'
#
loop_
_entity.id
_entity.type
_entity.pdbx_description
1 polymer ?
#
loop_
_entity_poly.entity_id
_entity_poly.type
_entity_poly.pdbx_seq_one_letter_code
_entity_poly.pdbx_strand_id
1 'polypeptide(L)'
;MDAQNSRIEELLQKIKQQQYKLDKQNLQIKSLQSKVNLLIPLHLKDNKTQSPKWKISPKKSFSHTNQSHNVSVEPALPHKLPEDCQQLFLAGQQSSGVFQVQPSGSQPFKVYCDMTAEGGWTVIQRRTDGSVDFDQLWDAYKNGFGDLHGDFWLGLEKIHHLVQEGRYNLLIELEDWEGNSQEIQFEFSLGGESTAYTLNLLGPLSGELENAIGDFRQLPFSTRDRDHDLKADTNCAKHLSGGWWFSTCGHANLNGKYFRSIPRQRHERKQGIFWKTWKGRYYPLKSTTMKIQPAALEAEP
;
A
#
# COMPACT_ATOMS: atom_id res chain seq x y z
N MET A 1 38.03 -34.61 14.31
CA MET A 1 37.38 -34.56 12.98
C MET A 1 36.08 -33.77 13.03
N ASP A 2 35.22 -33.98 14.04
CA ASP A 2 33.89 -33.35 14.10
C ASP A 2 33.89 -31.82 14.20
N ALA A 3 34.83 -31.23 14.94
CA ALA A 3 34.96 -29.77 15.05
C ALA A 3 35.40 -29.09 13.74
N GLN A 4 36.17 -29.79 12.90
CA GLN A 4 36.55 -29.28 11.57
C GLN A 4 35.37 -29.38 10.59
N ASN A 5 34.60 -30.46 10.65
CA ASN A 5 33.42 -30.66 9.80
C ASN A 5 32.34 -29.60 10.09
N SER A 6 32.07 -29.29 11.36
CA SER A 6 31.12 -28.24 11.74
C SER A 6 31.55 -26.85 11.24
N ARG A 7 32.85 -26.55 11.26
CA ARG A 7 33.39 -25.27 10.76
C ARG A 7 33.29 -25.16 9.24
N ILE A 8 33.42 -26.29 8.52
CA ILE A 8 33.22 -26.35 7.07
C ILE A 8 31.75 -26.09 6.72
N GLU A 9 30.81 -26.69 7.45
CA GLU A 9 29.37 -26.46 7.24
C GLU A 9 28.98 -25.00 7.47
N GLU A 10 29.50 -24.38 8.54
CA GLU A 10 29.26 -22.96 8.83
C GLU A 10 29.79 -22.05 7.70
N LEU A 11 30.97 -22.36 7.15
CA LEU A 11 31.54 -21.63 6.02
C LEU A 11 30.72 -21.83 4.74
N LEU A 12 30.23 -23.04 4.47
CA LEU A 12 29.34 -23.31 3.33
C LEU A 12 28.02 -22.54 3.45
N GLN A 13 27.46 -22.43 4.65
CA GLN A 13 26.25 -21.66 4.89
C GLN A 13 26.49 -20.16 4.69
N LYS A 14 27.64 -19.64 5.14
CA LYS A 14 28.07 -18.25 4.88
C LYS A 14 28.25 -17.97 3.39
N ILE A 15 28.87 -18.90 2.64
CA ILE A 15 29.04 -18.77 1.19
C ILE A 15 27.66 -18.75 0.49
N LYS A 16 26.73 -19.64 0.86
CA LYS A 16 25.37 -19.64 0.31
C LYS A 16 24.64 -18.32 0.59
N GLN A 17 24.74 -17.79 1.80
CA GLN A 17 24.16 -16.49 2.15
C GLN A 17 24.80 -15.33 1.36
N GLN A 18 26.11 -15.37 1.16
CA GLN A 18 26.81 -14.38 0.34
C GLN A 18 26.39 -14.45 -1.13
N GLN A 19 26.26 -15.66 -1.69
CA GLN A 19 25.77 -15.86 -3.05
C GLN A 19 24.35 -15.30 -3.22
N TYR A 20 23.45 -15.60 -2.28
CA TYR A 20 22.09 -15.06 -2.29
C TYR A 20 22.06 -13.52 -2.23
N LYS A 21 22.91 -12.90 -1.40
CA LYS A 21 23.05 -11.44 -1.35
C LYS A 21 23.57 -10.88 -2.66
N LEU A 22 24.55 -11.53 -3.29
CA LEU A 22 25.09 -11.15 -4.59
C LEU A 22 24.02 -11.22 -5.69
N ASP A 23 23.20 -12.27 -5.69
CA ASP A 23 22.13 -12.45 -6.67
C ASP A 23 21.04 -11.37 -6.50
N LYS A 24 20.69 -11.03 -5.25
CA LYS A 24 19.77 -9.91 -4.95
C LYS A 24 20.34 -8.57 -5.43
N GLN A 25 21.63 -8.32 -5.22
CA GLN A 25 22.32 -7.13 -5.73
C GLN A 25 22.35 -7.11 -7.25
N ASN A 26 22.59 -8.25 -7.91
CA ASN A 26 22.56 -8.36 -9.37
C ASN A 26 21.16 -8.06 -9.95
N LEU A 27 20.09 -8.49 -9.29
CA LEU A 27 18.72 -8.13 -9.67
C LEU A 27 18.47 -6.62 -9.52
N GLN A 28 18.93 -6.01 -8.43
CA GLN A 28 18.86 -4.56 -8.24
C GLN A 28 19.65 -3.81 -9.33
N ILE A 29 20.86 -4.27 -9.68
CA ILE A 29 21.66 -3.69 -10.76
C ILE A 29 20.91 -3.79 -12.10
N LYS A 30 20.31 -4.94 -12.42
CA LYS A 30 19.51 -5.10 -13.65
C LYS A 30 18.31 -4.15 -13.67
N SER A 31 17.63 -3.97 -12.54
CA SER A 31 16.52 -3.01 -12.40
C SER A 31 16.99 -1.56 -12.54
N LEU A 32 18.15 -1.21 -11.99
CA LEU A 32 18.73 0.12 -12.16
C LEU A 32 19.19 0.35 -13.61
N GLN A 33 19.78 -0.67 -14.25
CA GLN A 33 20.19 -0.62 -15.66
C GLN A 33 18.99 -0.43 -16.59
N SER A 34 17.85 -1.10 -16.33
CA SER A 34 16.64 -0.87 -17.12
C SER A 34 16.12 0.55 -16.94
N LYS A 35 16.13 1.09 -15.71
CA LYS A 35 15.79 2.49 -15.42
C LYS A 35 16.73 3.48 -16.13
N VAL A 36 18.03 3.21 -16.17
CA VAL A 36 19.00 4.03 -16.91
C VAL A 36 18.74 3.94 -18.42
N ASN A 37 18.46 2.76 -18.97
CA ASN A 37 18.13 2.59 -20.38
C ASN A 37 16.84 3.31 -20.78
N LEU A 38 15.89 3.48 -19.86
CA LEU A 38 14.68 4.30 -20.04
C LEU A 38 14.97 5.82 -20.04
N LEU A 39 16.08 6.26 -19.46
CA LEU A 39 16.50 7.67 -19.41
C LEU A 39 17.33 8.09 -20.65
N ILE A 40 17.99 7.15 -21.32
CA ILE A 40 18.84 7.41 -22.50
C ILE A 40 18.08 8.02 -23.71
N PRO A 41 16.80 7.71 -23.99
CA PRO A 41 16.07 8.34 -25.10
C PRO A 41 15.82 9.85 -24.93
N LEU A 42 15.98 10.40 -23.72
CA LEU A 42 15.73 11.83 -23.43
C LEU A 42 16.95 12.73 -23.67
N HIS A 43 18.11 12.20 -24.06
CA HIS A 43 19.34 13.02 -24.18
C HIS A 43 20.12 12.94 -25.51
N LEU A 44 19.54 12.36 -26.57
CA LEU A 44 20.18 12.35 -27.89
C LEU A 44 19.19 12.60 -29.04
N LYS A 45 18.49 13.74 -29.02
CA LYS A 45 17.96 14.37 -30.24
C LYS A 45 17.97 15.89 -30.10
N ASP A 46 19.14 16.50 -30.25
CA ASP A 46 19.28 17.84 -30.81
C ASP A 46 20.74 18.07 -31.22
N ASN A 47 21.05 17.76 -32.47
CA ASN A 47 22.10 18.44 -33.24
C ASN A 47 22.12 17.94 -34.69
N LYS A 48 21.33 18.58 -35.55
CA LYS A 48 21.69 18.78 -36.96
C LYS A 48 21.24 20.17 -37.40
N THR A 49 22.16 21.11 -37.26
CA THR A 49 22.10 22.47 -37.78
C THR A 49 22.31 22.45 -39.29
N GLN A 50 21.28 22.80 -40.08
CA GLN A 50 21.45 23.34 -41.43
C GLN A 50 20.41 24.43 -41.67
N SER A 51 20.86 25.68 -41.59
CA SER A 51 20.14 26.88 -42.05
C SER A 51 20.29 27.06 -43.56
N PRO A 52 19.28 27.63 -44.24
CA PRO A 52 19.54 28.60 -45.29
C PRO A 52 19.03 30.00 -44.91
N LYS A 53 19.85 30.98 -45.29
CA LYS A 53 19.75 32.42 -45.06
C LYS A 53 18.66 33.07 -45.92
N TRP A 54 17.99 34.09 -45.37
CA TRP A 54 17.68 35.33 -46.11
C TRP A 54 17.99 36.54 -45.24
N LYS A 55 18.41 37.63 -45.88
CA LYS A 55 19.19 38.76 -45.34
C LYS A 55 18.41 40.08 -45.55
N ILE A 56 18.64 41.06 -44.65
CA ILE A 56 18.60 42.54 -44.82
C ILE A 56 17.16 43.15 -44.85
N SER A 57 16.77 44.24 -44.16
CA SER A 57 17.38 45.21 -43.22
C SER A 57 16.26 46.04 -42.51
N PRO A 58 16.56 46.80 -41.44
CA PRO A 58 15.56 47.50 -40.63
C PRO A 58 15.31 48.94 -41.08
N LYS A 59 14.08 49.47 -40.85
CA LYS A 59 13.83 50.89 -40.52
C LYS A 59 12.40 51.14 -40.02
N LYS A 60 12.33 51.56 -38.75
CA LYS A 60 11.52 52.62 -38.12
C LYS A 60 10.11 52.92 -38.68
N SER A 61 9.13 52.86 -37.78
CA SER A 61 8.47 53.99 -37.08
C SER A 61 6.95 53.82 -36.95
N PHE A 62 6.44 54.08 -35.73
CA PHE A 62 5.11 54.58 -35.31
C PHE A 62 3.85 54.02 -36.01
N SER A 63 2.76 53.62 -35.36
CA SER A 63 2.18 53.92 -34.05
C SER A 63 1.01 52.94 -33.83
N HIS A 64 0.97 52.22 -32.71
CA HIS A 64 -0.15 51.33 -32.38
C HIS A 64 -1.21 52.08 -31.56
N THR A 65 -2.39 52.25 -32.14
CA THR A 65 -3.66 52.42 -31.42
C THR A 65 -4.26 51.05 -31.15
N ASN A 66 -4.47 50.74 -29.87
CA ASN A 66 -5.08 49.52 -29.37
C ASN A 66 -6.56 49.42 -29.78
N GLN A 67 -6.94 48.32 -30.42
CA GLN A 67 -8.31 47.82 -30.40
C GLN A 67 -8.30 46.46 -29.71
N SER A 68 -8.99 46.42 -28.57
CA SER A 68 -9.22 45.26 -27.72
C SER A 68 -10.22 44.30 -28.38
N HIS A 69 -9.75 43.13 -28.79
CA HIS A 69 -10.61 41.96 -28.99
C HIS A 69 -10.73 41.21 -27.66
N ASN A 70 -11.93 41.26 -27.06
CA ASN A 70 -12.33 40.41 -25.95
C ASN A 70 -12.38 38.95 -26.42
N VAL A 71 -11.40 38.14 -26.02
CA VAL A 71 -11.53 36.69 -26.02
C VAL A 71 -12.13 36.32 -24.68
N SER A 72 -13.39 35.90 -24.71
CA SER A 72 -14.07 35.30 -23.58
C SER A 72 -13.32 34.06 -23.13
N VAL A 73 -12.70 34.11 -21.95
CA VAL A 73 -12.14 32.95 -21.28
C VAL A 73 -13.31 32.10 -20.79
N GLU A 74 -13.52 30.93 -21.41
CA GLU A 74 -14.39 29.90 -20.85
C GLU A 74 -13.92 29.57 -19.42
N PRO A 75 -14.84 29.41 -18.45
CA PRO A 75 -14.46 28.97 -17.12
C PRO A 75 -13.83 27.58 -17.23
N ALA A 76 -12.60 27.42 -16.75
CA ALA A 76 -12.00 26.10 -16.61
C ALA A 76 -12.96 25.22 -15.80
N LEU A 77 -13.39 24.09 -16.38
CA LEU A 77 -14.13 23.05 -15.67
C LEU A 77 -13.39 22.75 -14.37
N PRO A 78 -14.09 22.63 -13.22
CA PRO A 78 -13.44 22.27 -11.97
C PRO A 78 -12.70 20.95 -12.19
N HIS A 79 -11.37 20.97 -12.09
CA HIS A 79 -10.56 19.77 -12.19
C HIS A 79 -11.01 18.81 -11.09
N LYS A 80 -11.79 17.80 -11.46
CA LYS A 80 -12.21 16.72 -10.55
C LYS A 80 -10.93 16.08 -10.01
N LEU A 81 -10.80 16.03 -8.68
CA LEU A 81 -9.69 15.32 -8.05
C LEU A 81 -9.75 13.84 -8.45
N PRO A 82 -8.58 13.17 -8.54
CA PRO A 82 -8.55 11.73 -8.81
C PRO A 82 -9.27 10.97 -7.69
N GLU A 83 -10.00 9.92 -8.02
CA GLU A 83 -10.76 9.10 -7.08
C GLU A 83 -9.83 8.24 -6.22
N ASP A 84 -8.72 7.78 -6.79
CA ASP A 84 -7.73 6.94 -6.12
C ASP A 84 -6.31 7.10 -6.72
N CYS A 85 -5.37 6.29 -6.22
CA CYS A 85 -4.01 6.26 -6.74
C CYS A 85 -3.89 5.67 -8.14
N GLN A 86 -4.82 4.82 -8.57
CA GLN A 86 -4.80 4.23 -9.91
C GLN A 86 -5.14 5.29 -10.96
N GLN A 87 -6.10 6.18 -10.69
CA GLN A 87 -6.42 7.28 -11.58
C GLN A 87 -5.25 8.28 -11.70
N LEU A 88 -4.53 8.53 -10.60
CA LEU A 88 -3.27 9.29 -10.64
C LEU A 88 -2.23 8.62 -11.54
N PHE A 89 -2.06 7.31 -11.41
CA PHE A 89 -1.14 6.54 -12.24
C PHE A 89 -1.48 6.64 -13.73
N LEU A 90 -2.77 6.46 -14.08
CA LEU A 90 -3.25 6.60 -15.46
C LEU A 90 -3.12 8.02 -16.01
N ALA A 91 -3.20 9.03 -15.13
CA ALA A 91 -2.92 10.42 -15.47
C ALA A 91 -1.42 10.74 -15.67
N GLY A 92 -0.55 9.74 -15.55
CA GLY A 92 0.89 9.85 -15.80
C GLY A 92 1.74 10.05 -14.54
N GLN A 93 1.16 9.98 -13.33
CA GLN A 93 1.94 10.06 -12.10
C GLN A 93 2.69 8.76 -11.84
N GLN A 94 4.03 8.82 -11.85
CA GLN A 94 4.89 7.63 -11.72
C GLN A 94 5.70 7.57 -10.42
N SER A 95 5.71 8.64 -9.62
CA SER A 95 6.44 8.66 -8.34
C SER A 95 5.49 8.41 -7.17
N SER A 96 5.84 7.47 -6.30
CA SER A 96 5.16 7.22 -5.03
C SER A 96 5.24 8.44 -4.11
N GLY A 97 4.22 8.64 -3.29
CA GLY A 97 4.13 9.80 -2.39
C GLY A 97 2.73 10.02 -1.85
N VAL A 98 2.56 11.12 -1.11
CA VAL A 98 1.26 11.51 -0.58
C VAL A 98 0.52 12.41 -1.56
N PHE A 99 -0.69 12.00 -1.94
CA PHE A 99 -1.56 12.72 -2.85
C PHE A 99 -2.93 12.95 -2.25
N GLN A 100 -3.65 13.93 -2.79
CA GLN A 100 -5.05 14.18 -2.44
C GLN A 100 -5.96 13.47 -3.45
N VAL A 101 -6.91 12.70 -2.94
CA VAL A 101 -7.91 11.98 -3.72
C VAL A 101 -9.32 12.36 -3.25
N GLN A 102 -10.31 12.13 -4.10
CA GLN A 102 -11.72 12.36 -3.80
C GLN A 102 -12.59 11.27 -4.44
N PRO A 103 -12.73 10.10 -3.79
CA PRO A 103 -13.71 9.09 -4.17
C PRO A 103 -15.14 9.65 -4.14
N SER A 104 -16.03 9.04 -4.91
CA SER A 104 -17.45 9.37 -4.93
C SER A 104 -18.07 9.33 -3.53
N GLY A 105 -18.94 10.31 -3.24
CA GLY A 105 -19.63 10.41 -1.96
C GLY A 105 -18.77 10.87 -0.77
N SER A 106 -17.48 11.20 -1.00
CA SER A 106 -16.55 11.61 0.07
C SER A 106 -16.06 13.06 -0.07
N GLN A 107 -15.59 13.63 1.05
CA GLN A 107 -14.76 14.84 1.03
C GLN A 107 -13.33 14.48 0.63
N PRO A 108 -12.56 15.37 -0.03
CA PRO A 108 -11.17 15.10 -0.38
C PRO A 108 -10.31 14.75 0.83
N PHE A 109 -9.44 13.74 0.69
CA PHE A 109 -8.49 13.35 1.73
C PHE A 109 -7.14 12.93 1.14
N LYS A 110 -6.12 12.88 2.01
CA LYS A 110 -4.76 12.46 1.61
C LYS A 110 -4.59 10.95 1.75
N VAL A 111 -3.89 10.36 0.78
CA VAL A 111 -3.48 8.95 0.76
C VAL A 111 -2.01 8.85 0.39
N TYR A 112 -1.36 7.77 0.80
CA TYR A 112 -0.06 7.41 0.23
C TYR A 112 -0.28 6.50 -0.99
N CYS A 113 0.19 6.96 -2.15
CA CYS A 113 0.19 6.19 -3.38
C CYS A 113 1.54 5.49 -3.55
N ASP A 114 1.50 4.17 -3.68
CA ASP A 114 2.63 3.35 -4.09
C ASP A 114 2.52 3.09 -5.61
N MET A 115 3.29 3.85 -6.39
CA MET A 115 3.31 3.75 -7.85
C MET A 115 4.30 2.66 -8.29
N THR A 116 3.78 1.61 -8.92
CA THR A 116 4.57 0.51 -9.47
C THR A 116 4.52 0.52 -11.00
N ALA A 117 5.20 -0.42 -11.65
CA ALA A 117 5.10 -0.58 -13.11
C ALA A 117 3.70 -1.03 -13.57
N GLU A 118 2.90 -1.61 -12.67
CA GLU A 118 1.61 -2.23 -12.96
C GLU A 118 0.42 -1.34 -12.55
N GLY A 119 0.67 -0.31 -11.73
CA GLY A 119 -0.35 0.67 -11.40
C GLY A 119 -0.09 1.44 -10.11
N GLY A 120 -1.07 2.24 -9.73
CA GLY A 120 -1.05 3.05 -8.51
C GLY A 120 -1.83 2.40 -7.39
N TRP A 121 -1.12 1.89 -6.38
CA TRP A 121 -1.75 1.29 -5.20
C TRP A 121 -2.02 2.34 -4.14
N THR A 122 -3.24 2.35 -3.60
CA THR A 122 -3.60 3.17 -2.45
C THR A 122 -3.27 2.42 -1.16
N VAL A 123 -2.29 2.87 -0.39
CA VAL A 123 -1.92 2.22 0.87
C VAL A 123 -2.94 2.58 1.95
N ILE A 124 -3.53 1.56 2.59
CA ILE A 124 -4.58 1.71 3.60
C ILE A 124 -4.09 1.43 5.03
N GLN A 125 -3.00 0.66 5.17
CA GLN A 125 -2.33 0.40 6.43
C GLN A 125 -0.85 0.18 6.19
N ARG A 126 0.00 0.68 7.10
CA ARG A 126 1.43 0.35 7.13
C ARG A 126 1.94 0.24 8.56
N ARG A 127 2.75 -0.79 8.82
CA ARG A 127 3.51 -1.03 10.06
C ARG A 127 4.96 -1.29 9.71
N THR A 128 5.89 -0.56 10.30
CA THR A 128 7.32 -0.61 9.96
C THR A 128 8.24 -0.38 11.14
N ASP A 129 7.84 0.45 12.10
CA ASP A 129 8.74 0.85 13.20
C ASP A 129 8.10 0.89 14.59
N GLY A 130 6.77 0.80 14.67
CA GLY A 130 6.01 0.87 15.92
C GLY A 130 5.89 2.27 16.51
N SER A 131 6.07 3.32 15.70
CA SER A 131 5.96 4.73 16.10
C SER A 131 4.55 5.16 16.49
N VAL A 132 3.52 4.40 16.07
CA VAL A 132 2.11 4.70 16.28
C VAL A 132 1.45 3.59 17.09
N ASP A 133 0.65 3.98 18.10
CA ASP A 133 -0.17 3.05 18.87
C ASP A 133 -1.43 2.69 18.07
N PHE A 134 -1.59 1.40 17.79
CA PHE A 134 -2.74 0.85 17.08
C PHE A 134 -3.82 0.33 18.05
N ASP A 135 -3.62 0.33 19.37
CA ASP A 135 -4.69 0.02 20.32
C ASP A 135 -5.67 1.19 20.45
N GLN A 136 -6.32 1.56 19.35
CA GLN A 136 -7.22 2.69 19.24
C GLN A 136 -8.69 2.28 19.41
N LEU A 137 -9.54 3.25 19.73
CA LEU A 137 -11.00 3.08 19.85
C LEU A 137 -11.68 3.14 18.48
N TRP A 138 -12.97 2.79 18.43
CA TRP A 138 -13.76 2.79 17.20
C TRP A 138 -13.64 4.07 16.38
N ASP A 139 -13.84 5.22 17.01
CA ASP A 139 -13.87 6.51 16.30
C ASP A 139 -12.52 6.85 15.66
N ALA A 140 -11.40 6.44 16.27
CA ALA A 140 -10.08 6.61 15.67
C ALA A 140 -9.90 5.66 14.47
N TYR A 141 -10.32 4.40 14.57
CA TYR A 141 -10.31 3.48 13.44
C TYR A 141 -11.21 3.90 12.28
N LYS A 142 -12.36 4.52 12.59
CA LYS A 142 -13.26 5.10 11.60
C LYS A 142 -12.59 6.23 10.81
N ASN A 143 -11.99 7.18 11.52
CA ASN A 143 -11.45 8.42 10.93
C ASN A 143 -10.02 8.26 10.38
N GLY A 144 -9.24 7.31 10.89
CA GLY A 144 -7.83 7.11 10.57
C GLY A 144 -6.89 7.80 11.56
N PHE A 145 -5.66 7.30 11.65
CA PHE A 145 -4.63 7.78 12.56
C PHE A 145 -3.22 7.41 12.07
N GLY A 146 -2.20 8.06 12.63
CA GLY A 146 -0.79 7.86 12.28
C GLY A 146 -0.26 8.84 11.22
N ASP A 147 0.84 8.48 10.59
CA ASP A 147 1.53 9.31 9.58
C ASP A 147 1.63 8.57 8.24
N LEU A 148 1.15 9.20 7.16
CA LEU A 148 1.23 8.67 5.79
C LEU A 148 2.67 8.46 5.30
N HIS A 149 3.69 8.98 6.00
CA HIS A 149 5.12 8.69 5.74
C HIS A 149 5.71 7.60 6.65
N GLY A 150 4.98 7.14 7.68
CA GLY A 150 5.39 6.12 8.64
C GLY A 150 4.30 5.07 8.86
N ASP A 151 4.07 4.70 10.12
CA ASP A 151 3.00 3.79 10.52
C ASP A 151 1.64 4.51 10.51
N PHE A 152 0.62 3.92 9.88
CA PHE A 152 -0.71 4.52 9.85
C PHE A 152 -1.84 3.54 9.55
N TRP A 153 -3.05 3.97 9.88
CA TRP A 153 -4.32 3.40 9.43
C TRP A 153 -5.13 4.48 8.73
N LEU A 154 -5.52 4.26 7.46
CA LEU A 154 -6.14 5.30 6.64
C LEU A 154 -7.49 5.79 7.20
N GLY A 155 -8.28 4.88 7.79
CA GLY A 155 -9.62 5.13 8.31
C GLY A 155 -10.66 4.29 7.59
N LEU A 156 -11.51 3.58 8.32
CA LEU A 156 -12.53 2.69 7.76
C LEU A 156 -13.50 3.43 6.83
N GLU A 157 -13.88 4.66 7.17
CA GLU A 157 -14.81 5.44 6.34
C GLU A 157 -14.18 5.80 4.98
N LYS A 158 -12.90 6.18 4.99
CA LYS A 158 -12.15 6.50 3.76
C LYS A 158 -11.95 5.26 2.90
N ILE A 159 -11.61 4.12 3.53
CA ILE A 159 -11.45 2.84 2.83
C ILE A 159 -12.79 2.41 2.21
N HIS A 160 -13.89 2.56 2.95
CA HIS A 160 -15.23 2.25 2.44
C HIS A 160 -15.55 3.09 1.20
N HIS A 161 -15.36 4.41 1.24
CA HIS A 161 -15.61 5.28 0.09
C HIS A 161 -14.72 4.96 -1.12
N LEU A 162 -13.46 4.53 -0.90
CA LEU A 162 -12.59 4.09 -2.00
C LEU A 162 -13.17 2.87 -2.70
N VAL A 163 -13.66 1.88 -1.95
CA VAL A 163 -14.07 0.58 -2.51
C VAL A 163 -15.58 0.42 -2.71
N GLN A 164 -16.36 1.46 -2.45
CA GLN A 164 -17.81 1.43 -2.57
C GLN A 164 -18.25 1.29 -4.03
N GLU A 165 -17.53 1.91 -4.96
CA GLU A 165 -17.83 1.93 -6.38
C GLU A 165 -16.82 1.07 -7.14
N GLY A 166 -17.12 -0.23 -7.25
CA GLY A 166 -16.38 -1.16 -8.09
C GLY A 166 -15.73 -2.32 -7.33
N ARG A 167 -15.00 -3.14 -8.09
CA ARG A 167 -14.23 -4.27 -7.56
C ARG A 167 -12.83 -3.79 -7.23
N TYR A 168 -12.33 -4.16 -6.06
CA TYR A 168 -10.99 -3.80 -5.62
C TYR A 168 -10.20 -5.03 -5.20
N ASN A 169 -8.91 -4.99 -5.51
CA ASN A 169 -7.92 -5.93 -5.06
C ASN A 169 -7.25 -5.39 -3.79
N LEU A 170 -7.13 -6.21 -2.76
CA LEU A 170 -6.33 -5.97 -1.57
C LEU A 170 -5.05 -6.78 -1.67
N LEU A 171 -3.91 -6.13 -1.62
CA LEU A 171 -2.59 -6.75 -1.49
C LEU A 171 -2.08 -6.55 -0.06
N ILE A 172 -1.69 -7.65 0.58
CA ILE A 172 -1.08 -7.67 1.91
C ILE A 172 0.36 -8.15 1.75
N GLU A 173 1.31 -7.31 2.15
CA GLU A 173 2.74 -7.59 2.15
C GLU A 173 3.22 -7.75 3.60
N LEU A 174 4.00 -8.79 3.86
CA LEU A 174 4.50 -9.14 5.20
C LEU A 174 6.02 -9.34 5.17
N GLU A 175 6.72 -8.89 6.21
CA GLU A 175 8.15 -9.17 6.42
C GLU A 175 8.42 -9.63 7.85
N ASP A 176 9.31 -10.62 8.01
CA ASP A 176 9.81 -11.05 9.31
C ASP A 176 11.13 -10.37 9.70
N TRP A 177 11.66 -10.66 10.88
CA TRP A 177 12.91 -10.06 11.36
C TRP A 177 14.17 -10.63 10.69
N GLU A 178 14.05 -11.74 9.96
CA GLU A 178 15.13 -12.38 9.22
C GLU A 178 15.22 -11.89 7.76
N GLY A 179 14.25 -11.06 7.34
CA GLY A 179 14.16 -10.51 5.98
C GLY A 179 13.45 -11.42 4.98
N ASN A 180 12.73 -12.44 5.47
CA ASN A 180 11.81 -13.22 4.63
C ASN A 180 10.52 -12.42 4.43
N SER A 181 9.98 -12.46 3.21
CA SER A 181 8.73 -11.77 2.86
C SER A 181 7.70 -12.73 2.29
N GLN A 182 6.43 -12.38 2.45
CA GLN A 182 5.29 -13.03 1.82
C GLN A 182 4.29 -11.97 1.36
N GLU A 183 3.56 -12.29 0.30
CA GLU A 183 2.47 -11.46 -0.20
C GLU A 183 1.24 -12.33 -0.48
N ILE A 184 0.07 -11.73 -0.30
CA ILE A 184 -1.19 -12.36 -0.67
C ILE A 184 -2.16 -11.31 -1.18
N GLN A 185 -2.86 -11.64 -2.25
CA GLN A 185 -3.82 -10.75 -2.88
C GLN A 185 -5.22 -11.36 -2.84
N PHE A 186 -6.21 -10.53 -2.54
CA PHE A 186 -7.62 -10.90 -2.53
C PHE A 186 -8.44 -9.94 -3.35
N GLU A 187 -9.49 -10.42 -3.99
CA GLU A 187 -10.62 -9.55 -4.31
C GLU A 187 -11.40 -9.31 -3.01
N PHE A 188 -11.64 -8.04 -2.68
CA PHE A 188 -12.31 -7.68 -1.43
C PHE A 188 -13.35 -6.57 -1.62
N SER A 189 -14.29 -6.53 -0.68
CA SER A 189 -15.18 -5.39 -0.47
C SER A 189 -15.30 -5.07 1.01
N LEU A 190 -15.68 -3.82 1.30
CA LEU A 190 -15.86 -3.33 2.66
C LEU A 190 -17.25 -2.69 2.78
N GLY A 191 -18.06 -3.20 3.71
CA GLY A 191 -19.33 -2.59 4.07
C GLY A 191 -19.17 -1.21 4.73
N GLY A 192 -20.27 -0.48 4.85
CA GLY A 192 -20.28 0.81 5.57
C GLY A 192 -20.42 0.63 7.09
N GLU A 193 -20.56 1.75 7.81
CA GLU A 193 -20.70 1.74 9.26
C GLU A 193 -21.93 0.94 9.75
N SER A 194 -23.01 0.92 8.98
CA SER A 194 -24.25 0.18 9.33
C SER A 194 -24.06 -1.34 9.39
N THR A 195 -23.03 -1.87 8.73
CA THR A 195 -22.63 -3.28 8.82
C THR A 195 -21.32 -3.43 9.60
N ALA A 196 -20.97 -2.44 10.42
CA ALA A 196 -19.73 -2.39 11.19
C ALA A 196 -18.48 -2.60 10.33
N TYR A 197 -18.47 -2.03 9.12
CA TYR A 197 -17.39 -2.18 8.14
C TYR A 197 -17.01 -3.64 7.88
N THR A 198 -18.03 -4.48 7.63
CA THR A 198 -17.82 -5.91 7.36
C THR A 198 -16.89 -6.11 6.17
N LEU A 199 -15.78 -6.81 6.41
CA LEU A 199 -14.84 -7.24 5.39
C LEU A 199 -15.38 -8.49 4.70
N ASN A 200 -15.45 -8.42 3.38
CA ASN A 200 -15.78 -9.56 2.54
C ASN A 200 -14.59 -9.90 1.65
N LEU A 201 -14.12 -11.15 1.74
CA LEU A 201 -13.03 -11.66 0.89
C LEU A 201 -13.59 -12.77 -0.01
N LEU A 202 -13.56 -12.55 -1.32
CA LEU A 202 -14.20 -13.44 -2.29
C LEU A 202 -13.30 -14.64 -2.68
N GLY A 203 -11.98 -14.46 -2.63
CA GLY A 203 -10.98 -15.51 -2.79
C GLY A 203 -9.56 -14.95 -2.98
N PRO A 204 -8.50 -15.73 -2.71
CA PRO A 204 -7.16 -15.32 -3.04
C PRO A 204 -7.00 -15.28 -4.57
N LEU A 205 -6.53 -14.14 -5.08
CA LEU A 205 -6.17 -13.97 -6.48
C LEU A 205 -4.75 -14.51 -6.75
N SER A 206 -3.88 -14.42 -5.73
CA SER A 206 -2.50 -14.93 -5.76
C SER A 206 -1.97 -15.08 -4.33
N GLY A 207 -0.92 -15.89 -4.16
CA GLY A 207 -0.26 -16.15 -2.88
C GLY A 207 -0.56 -17.53 -2.29
N GLU A 208 0.43 -18.11 -1.61
CA GLU A 208 0.38 -19.48 -1.06
C GLU A 208 0.05 -19.53 0.44
N LEU A 209 -0.36 -18.41 1.04
CA LEU A 209 -0.71 -18.35 2.46
C LEU A 209 -2.03 -19.07 2.72
N GLU A 210 -1.92 -20.38 2.97
CA GLU A 210 -3.04 -21.27 3.29
C GLU A 210 -3.92 -20.67 4.39
N ASN A 211 -5.24 -20.70 4.16
CA ASN A 211 -6.27 -20.38 5.14
C ASN A 211 -6.14 -18.99 5.84
N ALA A 212 -5.56 -18.01 5.14
CA ALA A 212 -5.38 -16.62 5.56
C ALA A 212 -6.61 -15.97 6.22
N ILE A 213 -7.80 -16.32 5.71
CA ILE A 213 -9.08 -15.72 6.04
C ILE A 213 -9.85 -16.54 7.08
N GLY A 214 -9.48 -17.81 7.26
CA GLY A 214 -10.31 -18.82 7.92
C GLY A 214 -11.60 -19.11 7.14
N ASP A 215 -12.49 -19.89 7.74
CA ASP A 215 -13.75 -20.33 7.09
C ASP A 215 -14.79 -19.19 6.93
N PHE A 216 -14.52 -18.01 7.47
CA PHE A 216 -15.47 -16.91 7.57
C PHE A 216 -15.21 -15.85 6.50
N ARG A 217 -16.12 -15.75 5.53
CA ARG A 217 -15.98 -14.81 4.41
C ARG A 217 -16.44 -13.39 4.73
N GLN A 218 -17.25 -13.21 5.76
CA GLN A 218 -17.80 -11.92 6.17
C GLN A 218 -17.47 -11.69 7.65
N LEU A 219 -16.62 -10.71 7.92
CA LEU A 219 -16.17 -10.43 9.28
C LEU A 219 -16.41 -8.95 9.60
N PRO A 220 -17.26 -8.63 10.59
CA PRO A 220 -17.42 -7.26 11.07
C PRO A 220 -16.15 -6.75 11.76
N PHE A 221 -15.91 -5.45 11.71
CA PHE A 221 -14.79 -4.84 12.40
C PHE A 221 -15.08 -4.72 13.89
N SER A 222 -14.09 -4.99 14.73
CA SER A 222 -14.19 -4.88 16.18
C SER A 222 -13.04 -4.07 16.75
N THR A 223 -13.33 -3.35 17.83
CA THR A 223 -12.36 -2.58 18.63
C THR A 223 -12.60 -2.88 20.12
N ARG A 224 -11.72 -2.42 20.99
CA ARG A 224 -11.85 -2.69 22.43
C ARG A 224 -13.11 -2.09 23.07
N ASP A 225 -13.70 -1.06 22.45
CA ASP A 225 -14.94 -0.42 22.89
C ASP A 225 -16.19 -0.83 22.08
N ARG A 226 -16.03 -1.49 20.91
CA ARG A 226 -17.14 -2.04 20.12
C ARG A 226 -16.86 -3.48 19.68
N ASP A 227 -17.63 -4.40 20.25
CA ASP A 227 -17.50 -5.83 20.02
C ASP A 227 -18.49 -6.30 18.94
N HIS A 228 -17.97 -6.70 17.79
CA HIS A 228 -18.74 -7.29 16.69
C HIS A 228 -18.09 -8.58 16.19
N ASP A 229 -17.20 -9.17 16.99
CA ASP A 229 -16.52 -10.39 16.60
C ASP A 229 -17.43 -11.61 16.76
N LEU A 230 -17.02 -12.75 16.19
CA LEU A 230 -17.86 -13.95 16.18
C LEU A 230 -17.74 -14.77 17.47
N LYS A 231 -17.04 -14.29 18.50
CA LYS A 231 -16.84 -15.00 19.75
C LYS A 231 -17.82 -14.50 20.83
N ALA A 232 -18.80 -15.34 21.16
CA ALA A 232 -19.93 -14.97 22.03
C ALA A 232 -19.56 -14.42 23.43
N ASP A 233 -18.49 -14.89 24.04
CA ASP A 233 -18.17 -14.65 25.46
C ASP A 233 -16.87 -13.85 25.66
N THR A 234 -16.32 -13.25 24.60
CA THR A 234 -15.02 -12.58 24.69
C THR A 234 -14.78 -11.60 23.54
N ASN A 235 -14.52 -10.33 23.87
CA ASN A 235 -14.04 -9.34 22.90
C ASN A 235 -12.56 -9.61 22.54
N CYS A 236 -12.33 -10.10 21.33
CA CYS A 236 -11.01 -10.41 20.80
C CYS A 236 -10.09 -9.19 20.69
N ALA A 237 -10.63 -8.00 20.37
CA ALA A 237 -9.85 -6.78 20.30
C ALA A 237 -9.24 -6.39 21.66
N LYS A 238 -9.96 -6.60 22.77
CA LYS A 238 -9.40 -6.40 24.13
C LYS A 238 -8.23 -7.34 24.43
N HIS A 239 -8.30 -8.59 23.96
CA HIS A 239 -7.29 -9.60 24.26
C HIS A 239 -6.09 -9.57 23.33
N LEU A 240 -6.30 -9.29 22.05
CA LEU A 240 -5.27 -9.29 21.00
C LEU A 240 -4.73 -7.90 20.68
N SER A 241 -5.30 -6.84 21.26
CA SER A 241 -4.97 -5.43 20.98
C SER A 241 -5.30 -5.02 19.55
N GLY A 242 -5.66 -3.75 19.40
CA GLY A 242 -5.94 -3.16 18.10
C GLY A 242 -7.29 -3.58 17.51
N GLY A 243 -7.79 -2.74 16.63
CA GLY A 243 -9.02 -2.98 15.88
C GLY A 243 -8.77 -3.89 14.69
N TRP A 244 -9.64 -4.88 14.47
CA TRP A 244 -9.52 -5.84 13.38
C TRP A 244 -10.85 -6.51 13.05
N TRP A 245 -10.89 -7.17 11.90
CA TRP A 245 -11.95 -8.11 11.52
C TRP A 245 -11.71 -9.47 12.18
N PHE A 246 -12.09 -9.59 13.45
CA PHE A 246 -11.92 -10.82 14.20
C PHE A 246 -13.07 -11.81 13.94
N SER A 247 -12.73 -13.05 13.58
CA SER A 247 -13.66 -14.18 13.67
C SER A 247 -13.77 -14.64 15.13
N THR A 248 -13.50 -15.90 15.44
CA THR A 248 -13.24 -16.34 16.82
C THR A 248 -11.79 -16.03 17.23
N CYS A 249 -11.46 -14.73 17.26
CA CYS A 249 -10.12 -14.16 17.48
C CYS A 249 -9.06 -14.49 16.40
N GLY A 250 -9.52 -14.94 15.22
CA GLY A 250 -8.81 -14.85 13.95
C GLY A 250 -7.50 -15.65 13.78
N HIS A 251 -7.02 -15.68 12.53
CA HIS A 251 -5.73 -16.25 12.13
C HIS A 251 -4.67 -15.17 11.87
N ALA A 252 -5.07 -13.91 11.81
CA ALA A 252 -4.16 -12.77 11.67
C ALA A 252 -4.62 -11.60 12.54
N ASN A 253 -3.67 -10.76 12.92
CA ASN A 253 -3.92 -9.42 13.47
C ASN A 253 -2.76 -8.53 13.03
N LEU A 254 -2.96 -7.70 12.01
CA LEU A 254 -1.92 -6.78 11.53
C LEU A 254 -1.91 -5.45 12.27
N ASN A 255 -2.94 -5.23 13.08
CA ASN A 255 -3.13 -4.04 13.90
C ASN A 255 -2.74 -4.27 15.37
N GLY A 256 -2.11 -5.41 15.69
CA GLY A 256 -1.58 -5.69 17.01
C GLY A 256 -0.46 -4.71 17.43
N LYS A 257 -0.02 -4.85 18.68
CA LYS A 257 1.14 -4.15 19.23
C LYS A 257 2.41 -4.49 18.46
N TYR A 258 3.21 -3.47 18.23
CA TYR A 258 4.49 -3.62 17.54
C TYR A 258 5.55 -4.09 18.54
N PHE A 259 6.08 -5.30 18.35
CA PHE A 259 7.14 -5.85 19.20
C PHE A 259 8.40 -6.10 18.39
N ARG A 260 9.51 -5.48 18.81
CA ARG A 260 10.85 -5.69 18.20
C ARG A 260 11.47 -7.04 18.54
N SER A 261 10.95 -7.71 19.56
CA SER A 261 11.35 -9.04 20.00
C SER A 261 10.19 -9.74 20.70
N ILE A 262 10.23 -11.07 20.79
CA ILE A 262 9.15 -11.85 21.43
C ILE A 262 9.03 -11.45 22.91
N PRO A 263 7.86 -10.96 23.36
CA PRO A 263 7.65 -10.61 24.76
C PRO A 263 7.88 -11.78 25.73
N ARG A 264 8.39 -11.48 26.93
CA ARG A 264 8.60 -12.50 27.96
C ARG A 264 7.27 -13.12 28.39
N GLN A 265 6.25 -12.31 28.65
CA GLN A 265 4.99 -12.77 29.18
C GLN A 265 4.13 -13.38 28.06
N ARG A 266 3.62 -14.60 28.30
CA ARG A 266 2.89 -15.37 27.28
C ARG A 266 1.63 -14.67 26.77
N HIS A 267 0.95 -13.91 27.63
CA HIS A 267 -0.27 -13.20 27.23
C HIS A 267 0.03 -12.02 26.31
N GLU A 268 1.14 -11.30 26.51
CA GLU A 268 1.57 -10.21 25.62
C GLU A 268 1.94 -10.71 24.22
N ARG A 269 2.50 -11.93 24.11
CA ARG A 269 2.85 -12.51 22.80
C ARG A 269 1.66 -12.63 21.84
N LYS A 270 0.44 -12.75 22.37
CA LYS A 270 -0.79 -12.81 21.55
C LYS A 270 -1.21 -11.45 21.02
N GLN A 271 -0.70 -10.37 21.62
CA GLN A 271 -1.06 -9.00 21.28
C GLN A 271 -0.24 -8.45 20.11
N GLY A 272 0.70 -9.23 19.56
CA GLY A 272 1.59 -8.77 18.51
C GLY A 272 0.95 -8.70 17.13
N ILE A 273 1.70 -8.14 16.18
CA ILE A 273 1.42 -8.26 14.75
C ILE A 273 1.73 -9.70 14.32
N PHE A 274 0.75 -10.47 13.87
CA PHE A 274 0.99 -11.87 13.48
C PHE A 274 0.17 -12.33 12.27
N TRP A 275 0.71 -13.33 11.60
CA TRP A 275 0.02 -14.15 10.61
C TRP A 275 0.24 -15.63 10.94
N LYS A 276 -0.80 -16.29 11.46
CA LYS A 276 -0.69 -17.60 12.10
C LYS A 276 -0.21 -18.69 11.15
N THR A 277 -0.65 -18.68 9.89
CA THR A 277 -0.31 -19.73 8.92
C THR A 277 1.08 -19.54 8.30
N TRP A 278 1.76 -18.43 8.60
CA TRP A 278 3.13 -18.19 8.14
C TRP A 278 4.19 -18.42 9.23
N LYS A 279 4.21 -17.57 10.26
CA LYS A 279 5.21 -17.62 11.35
C LYS A 279 4.62 -18.04 12.70
N GLY A 280 3.32 -18.33 12.73
CA GLY A 280 2.60 -18.64 13.95
C GLY A 280 2.09 -17.41 14.70
N ARG A 281 1.22 -17.64 15.68
CA ARG A 281 0.54 -16.56 16.44
C ARG A 281 1.47 -15.75 17.35
N TYR A 282 2.60 -16.32 17.78
CA TYR A 282 3.47 -15.73 18.80
C TYR A 282 4.74 -15.09 18.24
N TYR A 283 4.90 -15.10 16.92
CA TYR A 283 6.01 -14.47 16.24
C TYR A 283 5.57 -13.06 15.79
N PRO A 284 6.15 -11.98 16.36
CA PRO A 284 5.81 -10.63 15.94
C PRO A 284 6.45 -10.32 14.57
N LEU A 285 5.64 -9.93 13.60
CA LEU A 285 6.13 -9.51 12.29
C LEU A 285 6.84 -8.15 12.37
N LYS A 286 7.81 -7.95 11.46
CA LYS A 286 8.62 -6.72 11.40
C LYS A 286 7.92 -5.62 10.63
N SER A 287 7.34 -5.94 9.48
CA SER A 287 6.57 -4.97 8.70
C SER A 287 5.35 -5.61 8.07
N THR A 288 4.32 -4.78 7.90
CA THR A 288 3.10 -5.14 7.18
C THR A 288 2.63 -3.94 6.38
N THR A 289 2.19 -4.17 5.15
CA THR A 289 1.53 -3.16 4.33
C THR A 289 0.24 -3.75 3.78
N MET A 290 -0.86 -3.01 3.89
CA MET A 290 -2.11 -3.31 3.20
C MET A 290 -2.36 -2.20 2.19
N LYS A 291 -2.54 -2.56 0.91
CA LYS A 291 -2.78 -1.60 -0.16
C LYS A 291 -3.82 -2.11 -1.15
N ILE A 292 -4.55 -1.19 -1.75
CA ILE A 292 -5.70 -1.50 -2.59
C ILE A 292 -5.59 -0.86 -3.96
N GLN A 293 -6.16 -1.51 -4.96
CA GLN A 293 -6.20 -1.05 -6.34
C GLN A 293 -7.51 -1.53 -6.98
N PRO A 294 -8.14 -0.76 -7.88
CA PRO A 294 -9.27 -1.26 -8.66
C PRO A 294 -8.88 -2.56 -9.39
N ALA A 295 -9.77 -3.55 -9.35
CA ALA A 295 -9.62 -4.74 -10.17
C ALA A 295 -9.75 -4.33 -11.64
N ALA A 296 -8.88 -4.87 -12.50
CA ALA A 296 -9.01 -4.66 -13.93
C ALA A 296 -10.41 -5.09 -14.39
N LEU A 297 -11.09 -4.26 -15.17
CA LEU A 297 -12.29 -4.69 -15.88
C LEU A 297 -11.84 -5.81 -16.84
N GLU A 298 -12.21 -7.04 -16.55
CA GLU A 298 -12.18 -8.09 -17.57
C GLU A 298 -13.05 -7.58 -18.73
N ALA A 299 -12.44 -7.43 -19.91
CA ALA A 299 -13.21 -7.26 -21.12
C ALA A 299 -14.08 -8.52 -21.25
N GLU A 300 -15.39 -8.37 -21.11
CA GLU A 300 -16.33 -9.44 -21.45
C GLU A 300 -16.00 -9.92 -22.88
N PRO A 301 -15.86 -11.24 -23.10
CA PRO A 301 -15.44 -11.80 -24.38
C PRO A 301 -16.42 -11.53 -25.53
#